data_AF-A0AAE2RUM8-F1
#
_entry.id   AF-A0AAE2RUM8-F1
#
_cell.length_a   1.000
_cell.length_b   1.000
_cell.length_c   1.000
_cell.angle_alpha   90.00
_cell.angle_beta   90.00
_cell.angle_gamma   90.00
#
_symmetry.space_group_name_H-M   'P 1'
#
loop_
_entity.id
_entity.type
_entity.pdbx_description
1 polymer ?
#
loop_
_entity_poly.entity_id
_entity_poly.type
_entity_poly.pdbx_seq_one_letter_code
_entity_poly.pdbx_strand_id
1 'polypeptide(L)'
;MKNRAEIVKRKYITLREFFKLLNNLKCSDIDKMLLVLARYGVKSQSVGTIKWNQVDRDNMILNLENNAKLPIDDRFLTYLDRAYKCEMYDYKTSTLNYVDYGYILKVSDKTDSDKLGRDTIYTRVNAIFRNNGMQKISLTDLYHSRQYDFLFDILRKNKDVTYNDVRNVLMMFFGESTPARAQYLKERFTLMSDYLPDLINNT
;
A
#
# COMPACT_ATOMS: atom_id res chain seq x y z
N MET A 1 -22.18 17.29 8.10
CA MET A 1 -21.40 16.89 6.92
C MET A 1 -19.89 17.16 7.04
N LYS A 2 -19.44 18.36 7.50
CA LYS A 2 -18.00 18.70 7.68
C LYS A 2 -17.14 17.64 8.41
N ASN A 3 -17.68 16.97 9.44
CA ASN A 3 -16.96 15.97 10.23
C ASN A 3 -16.62 14.66 9.46
N ARG A 4 -17.47 14.20 8.52
CA ARG A 4 -17.19 12.99 7.73
C ARG A 4 -16.08 13.23 6.69
N ALA A 5 -16.02 14.44 6.15
CA ALA A 5 -15.03 14.84 5.15
C ALA A 5 -13.62 14.99 5.74
N GLU A 6 -13.48 15.57 6.94
CA GLU A 6 -12.18 15.61 7.64
C GLU A 6 -11.65 14.21 7.97
N ILE A 7 -12.53 13.26 8.30
CA ILE A 7 -12.18 11.87 8.55
C ILE A 7 -11.71 11.17 7.26
N VAL A 8 -12.25 11.54 6.09
CA VAL A 8 -11.82 11.02 4.77
C VAL A 8 -10.53 11.69 4.31
N LYS A 9 -10.38 13.01 4.50
CA LYS A 9 -9.15 13.79 4.27
C LYS A 9 -7.93 13.23 5.00
N ARG A 10 -8.09 12.77 6.25
CA ARG A 10 -7.00 12.16 7.04
C ARG A 10 -6.49 10.82 6.50
N LYS A 11 -7.15 10.22 5.50
CA LYS A 11 -6.90 8.83 5.07
C LYS A 11 -6.27 8.70 3.69
N TYR A 12 -6.29 9.75 2.86
CA TYR A 12 -5.61 9.74 1.58
C TYR A 12 -4.18 10.28 1.71
N ILE A 13 -3.21 9.55 1.17
CA ILE A 13 -1.82 10.00 1.06
C ILE A 13 -1.34 9.81 -0.38
N THR A 14 -0.83 10.87 -1.01
CA THR A 14 -0.28 10.79 -2.37
C THR A 14 0.98 9.93 -2.38
N LEU A 15 1.34 9.37 -3.54
CA LEU A 15 2.60 8.62 -3.67
C LEU A 15 3.82 9.48 -3.29
N ARG A 16 3.82 10.78 -3.62
CA ARG A 16 4.92 11.68 -3.28
C ARG A 16 5.08 11.84 -1.76
N GLU A 17 4.00 12.12 -1.05
CA GLU A 17 4.01 12.24 0.42
C GLU A 17 4.38 10.92 1.08
N PHE A 18 3.86 9.81 0.56
CA PHE A 18 4.16 8.48 1.05
C PHE A 18 5.65 8.14 0.97
N PHE A 19 6.30 8.35 -0.18
CA PHE A 19 7.74 8.08 -0.31
C PHE A 19 8.60 9.06 0.50
N LYS A 20 8.18 10.32 0.63
CA LYS A 20 8.82 11.27 1.56
C LYS A 20 8.76 10.76 2.99
N LEU A 21 7.61 10.22 3.42
CA LEU A 21 7.44 9.59 4.72
C LEU A 21 8.35 8.36 4.86
N LEU A 22 8.35 7.43 3.89
CA LEU A 22 9.17 6.21 3.95
C LEU A 22 10.66 6.49 4.10
N ASN A 23 11.17 7.52 3.44
CA ASN A 23 12.57 7.92 3.55
C ASN A 23 12.96 8.38 4.95
N ASN A 24 12.01 8.91 5.71
CA ASN A 24 12.24 9.38 7.08
C ASN A 24 12.05 8.29 8.14
N LEU A 25 11.46 7.14 7.79
CA LEU A 25 11.25 6.04 8.73
C LEU A 25 12.56 5.34 9.09
N LYS A 26 12.82 5.23 10.39
CA LYS A 26 13.88 4.42 11.00
C LYS A 26 13.35 3.01 11.23
N CYS A 27 13.33 2.20 10.18
CA CYS A 27 12.99 0.78 10.19
C CYS A 27 13.72 0.04 9.05
N SER A 28 13.63 -1.29 9.03
CA SER A 28 14.28 -2.11 8.01
C SER A 28 13.68 -1.91 6.63
N ASP A 29 14.42 -2.26 5.59
CA ASP A 29 13.90 -2.20 4.22
C ASP A 29 12.79 -3.23 3.99
N ILE A 30 12.76 -4.35 4.74
CA ILE A 30 11.62 -5.28 4.81
C ILE A 30 10.36 -4.58 5.35
N ASP A 31 10.50 -3.84 6.45
CA ASP A 31 9.41 -3.08 7.07
C ASP A 31 8.89 -1.96 6.15
N LYS A 32 9.79 -1.29 5.42
CA LYS A 32 9.39 -0.30 4.39
C LYS A 32 8.66 -0.97 3.24
N MET A 33 9.14 -2.12 2.77
CA MET A 33 8.50 -2.85 1.67
C MET A 33 7.10 -3.33 2.04
N LEU A 34 6.86 -3.70 3.29
CA LEU A 34 5.51 -4.01 3.80
C LEU A 34 4.54 -2.85 3.54
N LEU A 35 4.96 -1.62 3.87
CA LEU A 35 4.15 -0.43 3.63
C LEU A 35 3.99 -0.14 2.13
N VAL A 36 5.03 -0.37 1.32
CA VAL A 36 5.00 -0.22 -0.14
C VAL A 36 3.97 -1.16 -0.76
N LEU A 37 4.00 -2.46 -0.41
CA LEU A 37 3.02 -3.43 -0.93
C LEU A 37 1.58 -2.99 -0.65
N ALA A 38 1.29 -2.55 0.59
CA ALA A 38 -0.02 -2.03 0.94
C ALA A 38 -0.39 -0.78 0.14
N ARG A 39 0.55 0.16 -0.03
CA ARG A 39 0.34 1.40 -0.81
C ARG A 39 0.20 1.15 -2.31
N TYR A 40 0.64 0.00 -2.82
CA TYR A 40 0.44 -0.41 -4.21
C TYR A 40 -0.80 -1.28 -4.41
N GLY A 41 -1.61 -1.47 -3.36
CA GLY A 41 -2.91 -2.13 -3.48
C GLY A 41 -2.92 -3.59 -3.05
N VAL A 42 -1.89 -4.08 -2.38
CA VAL A 42 -1.94 -5.41 -1.75
C VAL A 42 -2.74 -5.32 -0.45
N LYS A 43 -3.73 -6.20 -0.30
CA LYS A 43 -4.57 -6.25 0.91
C LYS A 43 -3.76 -6.68 2.13
N SER A 44 -4.10 -6.14 3.30
CA SER A 44 -3.41 -6.47 4.55
C SER A 44 -3.46 -7.97 4.90
N GLN A 45 -4.50 -8.70 4.48
CA GLN A 45 -4.61 -10.14 4.70
C GLN A 45 -3.64 -10.95 3.83
N SER A 46 -3.17 -10.41 2.70
CA SER A 46 -2.34 -11.11 1.70
C SER A 46 -0.94 -10.54 1.59
N VAL A 47 -0.63 -9.43 2.28
CA VAL A 47 0.66 -8.74 2.12
C VAL A 47 1.86 -9.61 2.49
N GLY A 48 1.70 -10.50 3.46
CA GLY A 48 2.74 -11.45 3.88
C GLY A 48 2.90 -12.66 2.96
N THR A 49 2.03 -12.86 1.97
CA THR A 49 2.05 -14.04 1.09
C THR A 49 2.63 -13.75 -0.29
N ILE A 50 2.99 -12.50 -0.59
CA ILE A 50 3.49 -12.12 -1.91
C ILE A 50 4.92 -12.64 -2.10
N LYS A 51 5.17 -13.32 -3.22
CA LYS A 51 6.45 -13.91 -3.61
C LYS A 51 7.20 -13.06 -4.63
N TRP A 52 8.52 -13.25 -4.69
CA TRP A 52 9.39 -12.54 -5.64
C TRP A 52 8.97 -12.77 -7.10
N ASN A 53 8.61 -14.01 -7.45
CA ASN A 53 8.22 -14.42 -8.80
C ASN A 53 6.84 -13.89 -9.25
N GLN A 54 6.09 -13.23 -8.36
CA GLN A 54 4.84 -12.56 -8.72
C GLN A 54 5.06 -11.18 -9.34
N VAL A 55 6.28 -10.64 -9.26
CA VAL A 55 6.65 -9.37 -9.86
C VAL A 55 7.14 -9.60 -11.29
N ASP A 56 6.35 -9.17 -12.25
CA ASP A 56 6.72 -9.06 -13.66
C ASP A 56 7.38 -7.69 -13.88
N ARG A 57 8.71 -7.70 -13.89
CA ARG A 57 9.52 -6.48 -14.05
C ARG A 57 9.43 -5.91 -15.47
N ASP A 58 9.29 -6.75 -16.48
CA ASP A 58 9.29 -6.32 -17.88
C ASP A 58 7.99 -5.58 -18.22
N ASN A 59 6.86 -6.07 -17.68
CA ASN A 59 5.56 -5.46 -17.89
C ASN A 59 5.15 -4.47 -16.78
N MET A 60 5.99 -4.28 -15.76
CA MET A 60 5.72 -3.42 -14.60
C MET A 60 4.39 -3.78 -13.89
N ILE A 61 4.21 -5.07 -13.62
CA ILE A 61 2.99 -5.62 -12.99
C ILE A 61 3.33 -6.49 -11.79
N LEU A 62 2.57 -6.34 -10.70
CA LEU A 62 2.48 -7.32 -9.62
C LEU A 62 1.25 -8.21 -9.83
N ASN A 63 1.47 -9.50 -10.04
CA ASN A 63 0.42 -10.50 -10.25
C ASN A 63 -0.04 -11.10 -8.92
N LEU A 64 -1.33 -11.00 -8.61
CA LEU A 64 -1.93 -11.59 -7.41
C LEU A 64 -2.69 -12.88 -7.75
N GLU A 65 -2.91 -13.74 -6.74
CA GLU A 65 -3.52 -15.07 -6.91
C GLU A 65 -4.95 -15.05 -7.47
N ASN A 66 -5.66 -13.93 -7.36
CA ASN A 66 -7.03 -13.75 -7.84
C ASN A 66 -7.10 -13.13 -9.26
N ASN A 67 -6.10 -13.37 -10.10
CA ASN A 67 -5.94 -12.74 -11.42
C ASN A 67 -5.85 -11.20 -11.40
N ALA A 68 -5.76 -10.59 -10.22
CA ALA A 68 -5.57 -9.16 -10.10
C ALA A 68 -4.15 -8.79 -10.54
N LYS A 69 -4.03 -7.73 -11.33
CA LYS A 69 -2.77 -7.24 -11.89
C LYS A 69 -2.61 -5.80 -11.47
N LEU A 70 -1.72 -5.58 -10.51
CA LEU A 70 -1.46 -4.25 -9.95
C LEU A 70 -0.32 -3.58 -10.74
N PRO A 71 -0.56 -2.43 -11.39
CA PRO A 71 0.51 -1.67 -12.01
C PRO A 71 1.50 -1.17 -10.96
N ILE A 72 2.79 -1.39 -11.20
CA ILE A 72 3.91 -0.92 -10.37
C ILE A 72 4.76 0.11 -11.15
N ASP A 73 5.74 0.72 -10.48
CA ASP A 73 6.65 1.70 -11.08
C ASP A 73 8.09 1.50 -10.56
N ASP A 74 9.05 2.29 -11.04
CA ASP A 74 10.47 2.17 -10.67
C ASP A 74 10.71 2.38 -9.17
N ARG A 75 9.86 3.17 -8.51
CA ARG A 75 9.96 3.37 -7.05
C ARG A 75 9.57 2.11 -6.32
N PHE A 76 8.53 1.40 -6.75
CA PHE A 76 8.23 0.07 -6.21
C PHE A 76 9.42 -0.88 -6.36
N LEU A 77 10.00 -0.96 -7.57
CA LEU A 77 11.15 -1.84 -7.83
C LEU A 77 12.37 -1.48 -6.99
N THR A 78 12.62 -0.18 -6.78
CA THR A 78 13.72 0.28 -5.91
C THR A 78 13.58 -0.26 -4.49
N TYR A 79 12.39 -0.21 -3.89
CA TYR A 79 12.16 -0.76 -2.55
C TYR A 79 12.13 -2.29 -2.54
N LEU A 80 11.66 -2.90 -3.61
CA LEU A 80 11.72 -4.35 -3.80
C LEU A 80 13.17 -4.85 -3.76
N ASP A 81 14.07 -4.20 -4.51
CA ASP A 81 15.49 -4.58 -4.58
C ASP A 81 16.20 -4.36 -3.24
N ARG A 82 15.84 -3.30 -2.51
CA ARG A 82 16.33 -3.04 -1.16
C ARG A 82 15.88 -4.12 -0.17
N ALA A 83 14.61 -4.50 -0.22
CA ALA A 83 14.08 -5.60 0.60
C ALA A 83 14.75 -6.93 0.26
N TYR A 84 14.97 -7.20 -1.03
CA TYR A 84 15.67 -8.41 -1.48
C TYR A 84 17.10 -8.48 -0.93
N LYS A 85 17.84 -7.37 -0.91
CA LYS A 85 19.20 -7.28 -0.35
C LYS A 85 19.25 -7.15 1.18
N CYS A 86 18.11 -6.98 1.84
CA CYS A 86 18.06 -6.87 3.28
C CYS A 86 18.16 -8.27 3.91
N GLU A 87 19.32 -8.56 4.49
CA GLU A 87 19.63 -9.82 5.19
C GLU A 87 19.57 -9.67 6.70
N MET A 88 19.79 -8.45 7.20
CA MET A 88 19.85 -8.16 8.63
C MET A 88 19.36 -6.73 8.90
N TYR A 89 18.84 -6.51 10.10
CA TYR A 89 18.61 -5.17 10.62
C TYR A 89 18.88 -5.09 12.13
N ASP A 90 19.72 -4.12 12.50
CA ASP A 90 20.05 -3.82 13.89
C ASP A 90 19.04 -2.81 14.47
N TYR A 91 18.09 -3.31 15.24
CA TYR A 91 17.33 -2.46 16.15
C TYR A 91 18.21 -2.12 17.35
N LYS A 92 17.98 -0.96 17.96
CA LYS A 92 18.67 -0.54 19.19
C LYS A 92 18.66 -1.60 20.31
N THR A 93 17.66 -2.46 20.32
CA THR A 93 17.42 -3.48 21.34
C THR A 93 17.81 -4.89 20.90
N SER A 94 18.01 -5.13 19.60
CA SER A 94 18.19 -6.48 19.05
C SER A 94 18.59 -6.45 17.58
N THR A 95 19.43 -7.39 17.17
CA THR A 95 19.65 -7.73 15.77
C THR A 95 18.61 -8.77 15.30
N LEU A 96 18.02 -8.54 14.13
CA LEU A 96 17.22 -9.52 13.40
C LEU A 96 17.94 -9.93 12.13
N ASN A 97 18.16 -11.24 11.95
CA ASN A 97 18.54 -11.80 10.67
C ASN A 97 17.27 -12.24 9.94
N TYR A 98 17.21 -12.01 8.64
CA TYR A 98 16.09 -12.36 7.80
C TYR A 98 16.38 -13.63 6.99
N VAL A 99 15.41 -14.53 6.96
CA VAL A 99 15.46 -15.76 6.15
C VAL A 99 14.54 -15.61 4.94
N ASP A 100 15.08 -15.90 3.76
CA ASP A 100 14.34 -15.83 2.50
C ASP A 100 13.72 -17.19 2.14
N TYR A 101 12.40 -17.29 2.29
CA TYR A 101 11.60 -18.45 1.85
C TYR A 101 10.91 -18.21 0.50
N GLY A 102 11.36 -17.22 -0.28
CA GLY A 102 10.78 -16.84 -1.57
C GLY A 102 9.67 -15.78 -1.48
N TYR A 103 9.34 -15.32 -0.29
CA TYR A 103 8.39 -14.23 -0.05
C TYR A 103 9.09 -12.87 -0.02
N ILE A 104 8.45 -11.84 -0.56
CA ILE A 104 8.97 -10.46 -0.57
C ILE A 104 9.24 -9.98 0.86
N LEU A 105 8.33 -10.30 1.79
CA LEU A 105 8.48 -9.97 3.19
C LEU A 105 9.12 -11.12 3.95
N LYS A 106 10.45 -11.07 4.05
CA LYS A 106 11.24 -12.05 4.79
C LYS A 106 10.88 -12.08 6.29
N VAL A 107 10.92 -13.27 6.86
CA VAL A 107 10.72 -13.52 8.30
C VAL A 107 12.05 -13.48 9.03
N SER A 108 12.03 -13.32 10.35
CA SER A 108 13.27 -13.44 11.14
C SER A 108 13.65 -14.91 11.33
N ASP A 109 14.95 -15.17 11.49
CA ASP A 109 15.51 -16.46 11.92
C ASP A 109 14.94 -17.02 13.24
N LYS A 110 14.28 -16.18 14.04
CA LYS A 110 13.61 -16.53 15.31
C LYS A 110 12.12 -16.91 15.16
N THR A 111 11.59 -16.99 13.94
CA THR A 111 10.18 -17.29 13.68
C THR A 111 10.04 -18.70 13.10
N ASP A 112 9.07 -19.46 13.61
CA ASP A 112 8.79 -20.84 13.17
C ASP A 112 7.97 -20.93 11.87
N SER A 113 7.61 -19.79 11.28
CA SER A 113 6.81 -19.71 10.05
C SER A 113 7.66 -19.23 8.87
N ASP A 114 7.37 -19.76 7.69
CA ASP A 114 7.98 -19.38 6.41
C ASP A 114 7.55 -17.98 5.92
N LYS A 115 6.47 -17.42 6.47
CA LYS A 115 5.91 -16.13 6.04
C LYS A 115 5.37 -15.30 7.19
N LEU A 116 5.17 -14.00 6.95
CA LEU A 116 4.59 -13.12 7.95
C LEU A 116 3.08 -13.37 8.11
N GLY A 117 2.70 -13.82 9.30
CA GLY A 117 1.30 -13.88 9.71
C GLY A 117 0.67 -12.49 9.85
N ARG A 118 -0.67 -12.46 9.78
CA ARG A 118 -1.47 -11.23 9.89
C ARG A 118 -1.15 -10.44 11.16
N ASP A 119 -1.09 -11.10 12.30
CA ASP A 119 -0.87 -10.42 13.59
C ASP A 119 0.54 -9.84 13.68
N THR A 120 1.52 -10.55 13.13
CA THR A 120 2.90 -10.06 13.00
C THR A 120 2.97 -8.81 12.13
N ILE A 121 2.25 -8.78 10.99
CA ILE A 121 2.16 -7.60 10.11
C ILE A 121 1.61 -6.40 10.88
N TYR A 122 0.48 -6.53 11.58
CA TYR A 122 -0.09 -5.42 12.35
C TYR A 122 0.83 -4.97 13.49
N THR A 123 1.51 -5.92 14.14
CA THR A 123 2.48 -5.64 15.20
C THR A 123 3.66 -4.84 14.67
N ARG A 124 4.23 -5.25 13.53
CA ARG A 124 5.32 -4.52 12.84
C ARG A 124 4.89 -3.12 12.47
N VAL A 125 3.71 -2.94 11.86
CA VAL A 125 3.18 -1.62 11.51
C VAL A 125 3.05 -0.73 12.74
N ASN A 126 2.45 -1.23 13.83
CA ASN A 126 2.33 -0.47 15.07
C ASN A 126 3.71 -0.08 15.62
N ALA A 127 4.69 -1.00 15.59
CA ALA A 127 6.05 -0.74 16.05
C ALA A 127 6.78 0.30 15.19
N ILE A 128 6.66 0.25 13.86
CA ILE A 128 7.25 1.22 12.94
C ILE A 128 6.80 2.63 13.30
N PHE A 129 5.49 2.88 13.36
CA PHE A 129 4.97 4.23 13.62
C PHE A 129 5.27 4.69 15.05
N ARG A 130 5.13 3.81 16.05
CA ARG A 130 5.45 4.12 17.45
C ARG A 130 6.93 4.50 17.62
N ASN A 131 7.84 3.72 17.07
CA ASN A 131 9.29 3.95 17.21
C ASN A 131 9.76 5.22 16.48
N ASN A 132 8.97 5.72 15.53
CA ASN A 132 9.22 6.97 14.83
C ASN A 132 8.45 8.17 15.41
N GLY A 133 7.66 7.98 16.48
CA GLY A 133 6.88 9.06 17.10
C GLY A 133 5.79 9.62 16.19
N MET A 134 5.28 8.79 15.25
CA MET A 134 4.34 9.21 14.21
C MET A 134 2.94 8.64 14.47
N GLN A 135 1.91 9.38 14.04
CA GLN A 135 0.57 8.82 13.98
C GLN A 135 0.53 7.65 12.98
N LYS A 136 -0.07 6.54 13.40
CA LYS A 136 -0.20 5.35 12.57
C LYS A 136 -1.06 5.62 11.34
N ILE A 137 -0.55 5.26 10.16
CA ILE A 137 -1.34 5.10 8.94
C ILE A 137 -1.75 3.64 8.84
N SER A 138 -3.04 3.37 8.63
CA SER A 138 -3.50 1.99 8.49
C SER A 138 -3.16 1.41 7.11
N LEU A 139 -2.89 0.10 7.03
CA LEU A 139 -2.68 -0.57 5.74
C LEU A 139 -3.89 -0.45 4.81
N THR A 140 -5.09 -0.39 5.37
CA THR A 140 -6.34 -0.19 4.63
C THR A 140 -6.40 1.20 4.00
N ASP A 141 -5.93 2.25 4.69
CA ASP A 141 -5.87 3.61 4.14
C ASP A 141 -4.83 3.72 3.01
N LEU A 142 -3.68 3.05 3.16
CA LEU A 142 -2.68 2.94 2.09
C LEU A 142 -3.24 2.22 0.85
N TYR A 143 -3.95 1.11 1.07
CA TYR A 143 -4.63 0.35 0.02
C TYR A 143 -5.65 1.21 -0.74
N HIS A 144 -6.53 1.92 -0.03
CA HIS A 144 -7.52 2.79 -0.65
C HIS A 144 -6.89 4.00 -1.34
N SER A 145 -5.79 4.54 -0.81
CA SER A 145 -5.07 5.62 -1.46
C SER A 145 -4.63 5.26 -2.88
N ARG A 146 -4.22 4.00 -3.12
CA ARG A 146 -3.89 3.54 -4.46
C ARG A 146 -5.08 3.52 -5.40
N GLN A 147 -6.25 3.09 -4.92
CA GLN A 147 -7.48 3.11 -5.72
C GLN A 147 -7.84 4.54 -6.11
N TYR A 148 -7.70 5.48 -5.17
CA TYR A 148 -7.94 6.89 -5.46
C TYR A 148 -6.93 7.49 -6.42
N ASP A 149 -5.65 7.11 -6.39
CA ASP A 149 -4.67 7.57 -7.39
C ASP A 149 -5.18 7.30 -8.82
N PHE A 150 -5.63 6.08 -9.10
CA PHE A 150 -6.14 5.70 -10.42
C PHE A 150 -7.40 6.47 -10.80
N LEU A 151 -8.32 6.67 -9.87
CA LEU A 151 -9.53 7.45 -10.13
C LEU A 151 -9.23 8.94 -10.33
N PHE A 152 -8.26 9.50 -9.61
CA PHE A 152 -7.78 10.86 -9.82
C PHE A 152 -7.07 11.02 -11.17
N ASP A 153 -6.31 10.01 -11.62
CA ASP A 153 -5.71 10.01 -12.96
C ASP A 153 -6.78 10.06 -14.06
N ILE A 154 -7.84 9.27 -13.91
CA ILE A 154 -8.99 9.26 -14.82
C ILE A 154 -9.69 10.62 -14.77
N LEU A 155 -10.00 11.13 -13.59
CA LEU A 155 -10.64 12.45 -13.42
C LEU A 155 -9.82 13.56 -14.08
N ARG A 156 -8.49 13.55 -13.93
CA ARG A 156 -7.62 14.59 -14.52
C ARG A 156 -7.62 14.54 -16.04
N LYS A 157 -7.61 13.33 -16.62
CA LYS A 157 -7.60 13.10 -18.08
C LYS A 157 -8.95 13.34 -18.72
N ASN A 158 -10.02 12.80 -18.14
CA ASN A 158 -11.36 12.73 -18.74
C ASN A 158 -12.32 13.80 -18.19
N LYS A 159 -11.92 14.53 -17.13
CA LYS A 159 -12.75 15.51 -16.39
C LYS A 159 -13.98 14.91 -15.68
N ASP A 160 -14.16 13.60 -15.73
CA ASP A 160 -15.20 12.86 -15.02
C ASP A 160 -14.72 11.44 -14.67
N VAL A 161 -15.38 10.80 -13.71
CA VAL A 161 -15.19 9.40 -13.32
C VAL A 161 -16.52 8.66 -13.41
N THR A 162 -16.64 7.84 -14.44
CA THR A 162 -17.85 7.05 -14.69
C THR A 162 -17.92 5.84 -13.77
N TYR A 163 -19.09 5.21 -13.71
CA TYR A 163 -19.23 3.94 -12.99
C TYR A 163 -18.37 2.82 -13.60
N ASN A 164 -18.18 2.83 -14.93
CA ASN A 164 -17.36 1.84 -15.61
C ASN A 164 -15.86 2.00 -15.25
N ASP A 165 -15.39 3.24 -15.10
CA ASP A 165 -14.03 3.52 -14.64
C ASP A 165 -13.77 2.93 -13.25
N VAL A 166 -14.72 3.10 -12.33
CA VAL A 166 -14.64 2.53 -10.98
C VAL A 166 -14.61 1.00 -11.03
N ARG A 167 -15.42 0.38 -11.89
CA ARG A 167 -15.38 -1.08 -12.09
C ARG A 167 -14.02 -1.53 -12.63
N ASN A 168 -13.46 -0.82 -13.60
CA ASN A 168 -12.15 -1.14 -14.17
C ASN A 168 -11.05 -1.07 -13.11
N VAL A 169 -11.08 -0.04 -12.25
CA VAL A 169 -10.15 0.05 -11.11
C VAL A 169 -10.36 -1.12 -10.14
N LEU A 170 -11.59 -1.49 -9.80
CA LEU A 170 -11.82 -2.66 -8.94
C LEU A 170 -11.32 -3.96 -9.57
N MET A 171 -11.53 -4.18 -10.86
CA MET A 171 -11.01 -5.35 -11.58
C MET A 171 -9.48 -5.45 -11.46
N MET A 172 -8.74 -4.33 -11.50
CA MET A 172 -7.28 -4.34 -11.32
C MET A 172 -6.83 -4.87 -9.95
N PHE A 173 -7.60 -4.60 -8.88
CA PHE A 173 -7.23 -4.95 -7.51
C PHE A 173 -7.85 -6.26 -7.01
N PHE A 174 -8.96 -6.68 -7.61
CA PHE A 174 -9.75 -7.81 -7.13
C PHE A 174 -9.89 -8.93 -8.18
N GLY A 175 -9.59 -8.67 -9.45
CA GLY A 175 -9.93 -9.58 -10.56
C GLY A 175 -11.43 -9.66 -10.84
N GLU A 176 -12.25 -9.00 -10.03
CA GLU A 176 -13.70 -8.98 -10.10
C GLU A 176 -14.26 -7.63 -9.60
N SER A 177 -15.49 -7.30 -10.00
CA SER A 177 -16.21 -6.13 -9.47
C SER A 177 -17.69 -6.45 -9.32
N THR A 178 -18.25 -6.16 -8.14
CA THR A 178 -19.70 -6.25 -7.89
C THR A 178 -20.34 -4.87 -7.88
N PRO A 179 -21.64 -4.75 -8.16
CA PRO A 179 -22.28 -3.44 -8.18
C PRO A 179 -22.19 -2.67 -6.87
N ALA A 180 -22.33 -3.38 -5.74
CA ALA A 180 -22.21 -2.80 -4.40
C ALA A 180 -20.80 -2.29 -4.10
N ARG A 181 -19.74 -3.02 -4.50
CA ARG A 181 -18.35 -2.56 -4.31
C ARG A 181 -18.04 -1.33 -5.17
N ALA A 182 -18.52 -1.31 -6.40
CA ALA A 182 -18.35 -0.18 -7.30
C ALA A 182 -19.09 1.06 -6.79
N GLN A 183 -20.32 0.91 -6.33
CA GLN A 183 -21.08 2.01 -5.74
C GLN A 183 -20.38 2.57 -4.49
N TYR A 184 -19.95 1.68 -3.59
CA TYR A 184 -19.22 2.07 -2.38
C TYR A 184 -17.93 2.84 -2.69
N LEU A 185 -17.11 2.36 -3.64
CA LEU A 185 -15.87 3.05 -4.02
C LEU A 185 -16.16 4.39 -4.70
N LYS A 186 -17.19 4.46 -5.54
CA LYS A 186 -17.61 5.72 -6.20
C LYS A 186 -18.03 6.77 -5.18
N GLU A 187 -18.92 6.43 -4.25
CA GLU A 187 -19.39 7.35 -3.20
C GLU A 187 -18.22 7.88 -2.35
N ARG A 188 -17.30 6.99 -1.98
CA ARG A 188 -16.09 7.36 -1.23
C ARG A 188 -15.18 8.28 -2.02
N PHE A 189 -15.00 8.00 -3.31
CA PHE A 189 -14.18 8.83 -4.19
C PHE A 189 -14.79 10.21 -4.41
N THR A 190 -16.09 10.32 -4.68
CA THR A 190 -16.79 11.61 -4.80
C THR A 190 -16.63 12.45 -3.53
N LEU A 191 -16.85 11.83 -2.36
CA LEU A 191 -16.61 12.48 -1.07
C LEU A 191 -15.16 12.91 -0.84
N MET A 192 -14.18 12.35 -1.55
CA MET A 192 -12.78 12.74 -1.46
C MET A 192 -12.44 13.82 -2.49
N SER A 193 -12.93 13.68 -3.73
CA SER A 193 -12.65 14.62 -4.83
C SER A 193 -13.22 16.01 -4.58
N ASP A 194 -14.40 16.10 -3.98
CA ASP A 194 -15.09 17.38 -3.72
C ASP A 194 -14.28 18.28 -2.77
N TYR A 195 -13.35 17.71 -1.99
CA TYR A 195 -12.51 18.43 -1.04
C TYR A 195 -11.05 18.61 -1.52
N LEU A 196 -10.70 18.12 -2.71
CA LEU A 196 -9.35 18.28 -3.27
C LEU A 196 -8.94 19.76 -3.50
N PRO A 197 -9.83 20.66 -3.97
CA PRO A 197 -9.49 22.08 -4.12
C PRO A 197 -9.08 22.76 -2.81
N ASP A 198 -9.70 22.38 -1.69
CA ASP A 198 -9.38 22.90 -0.35
C ASP A 198 -8.04 22.35 0.20
N LEU A 199 -7.46 21.33 -0.43
CA LEU A 199 -6.17 20.73 -0.04
C LEU A 199 -4.98 21.43 -0.69
N ILE A 200 -5.13 21.86 -1.94
CA ILE A 200 -4.04 22.49 -2.71
C ILE A 200 -3.79 23.93 -2.24
N ASN A 201 -4.84 24.62 -1.74
CA ASN A 201 -4.75 26.01 -1.29
C ASN A 201 -4.27 26.19 0.17
N ASN A 202 -3.97 25.09 0.89
CA ASN A 202 -3.56 25.10 2.30
C ASN A 202 -2.18 24.44 2.55
N THR A 203 -1.37 24.27 1.50
CA THR A 203 0.03 23.84 1.52
C THR A 203 0.89 24.79 0.71
#